data_AF-B5AGW1-F1
#
_entry.id   AF-B5AGW1-F1
#
_cell.length_a   1.000
_cell.length_b   1.000
_cell.length_c   1.000
_cell.angle_alpha   90.00
_cell.angle_beta   90.00
_cell.angle_gamma   90.00
#
_symmetry.space_group_name_H-M   'P 1'
#
loop_
_entity.id
_entity.type
_entity.pdbx_description
1 polymer ?
#
loop_
_entity_poly.entity_id
_entity_poly.type
_entity_poly.pdbx_seq_one_letter_code
_entity_poly.pdbx_strand_id
1 'polypeptide(L)'
;TQLEKALYLPEMEALKKQILQIPNKGSGAARFLLRTAMNEMAGKTSESTADLIRFALQDTVISAPFRGYAGAIPEAIDFPVKYVIEDISVFDKIQTNYWELPAYESWNEGSNSALLPGLLRESQSKGMLSKCRIIENSLYIGHSYEEMFYSISPYSNQVGGPYELYPFTFFSMLQEVQGDLGFEQAFATRNFFNTLVSDRLSLMENTMLLTESFDYTPWDAIYGDINYDEQFAAMSINERIEKCMNTYRGVAFQNSSKSIDFFLNNLTTFIDNGLTEIAISDLPHDIVQQEISQFLQGSNEWKTLDAMLFNLDKGDINGAFRKLLQSAKDNNIKFRAIGHSDNSVPPFNNPYKSLYYKGNIIAEAIEKLDREGQKFVVFADSSLLNSTPGTGRPMPGLVQYLKIPATVV
;
A
#
# COMPACT_ATOMS: atom_id res chain seq x y z
N THR A 1 -20.07 32.32 7.63
CA THR A 1 -21.31 32.83 7.00
C THR A 1 -21.15 33.45 5.61
N GLN A 2 -20.42 34.56 5.40
CA GLN A 2 -20.35 35.21 4.07
C GLN A 2 -19.78 34.30 2.97
N LEU A 3 -18.62 33.68 3.23
CA LEU A 3 -18.00 32.72 2.30
C LEU A 3 -18.90 31.50 2.02
N GLU A 4 -19.61 31.01 3.04
CA GLU A 4 -20.54 29.88 2.87
C GLU A 4 -21.68 30.23 1.92
N LYS A 5 -22.29 31.41 2.08
CA LYS A 5 -23.40 31.85 1.20
C LYS A 5 -22.96 32.11 -0.23
N ALA A 6 -21.67 32.37 -0.46
CA ALA A 6 -21.10 32.54 -1.80
C ALA A 6 -20.78 31.21 -2.48
N LEU A 7 -20.44 30.17 -1.71
CA LEU A 7 -20.04 28.86 -2.22
C LEU A 7 -21.18 27.84 -2.26
N TYR A 8 -22.15 27.96 -1.37
CA TYR A 8 -23.28 27.04 -1.23
C TYR A 8 -24.58 27.83 -1.34
N LEU A 9 -25.27 27.63 -2.46
CA LEU A 9 -26.58 28.22 -2.74
C LEU A 9 -27.67 27.62 -1.82
N PRO A 10 -28.84 28.26 -1.66
CA PRO A 10 -29.90 27.77 -0.76
C PRO A 10 -30.34 26.33 -1.01
N GLU A 11 -30.32 25.88 -2.26
CA GLU A 11 -30.64 24.51 -2.68
C GLU A 11 -29.55 23.48 -2.30
N MET A 12 -28.35 23.94 -1.91
CA MET A 12 -27.20 23.11 -1.57
C MET A 12 -27.03 22.89 -0.05
N GLU A 13 -28.03 23.19 0.79
CA GLU A 13 -27.88 23.12 2.26
C GLU A 13 -27.49 21.72 2.78
N ALA A 14 -28.03 20.64 2.17
CA ALA A 14 -27.64 19.27 2.53
C ALA A 14 -26.16 18.99 2.19
N LEU A 15 -25.72 19.39 0.99
CA LEU A 15 -24.34 19.25 0.54
C LEU A 15 -23.38 20.08 1.41
N LYS A 16 -23.75 21.33 1.70
CA LYS A 16 -23.02 22.23 2.59
C LYS A 16 -22.77 21.57 3.94
N LYS A 17 -23.81 20.99 4.56
CA LYS A 17 -23.70 20.32 5.86
C LYS A 17 -22.69 19.16 5.80
N GLN A 18 -22.77 18.33 4.76
CA GLN A 18 -21.91 17.15 4.63
C GLN A 18 -20.45 17.51 4.29
N ILE A 19 -20.19 18.54 3.49
CA ILE A 19 -18.81 18.95 3.18
C ILE A 19 -18.19 19.72 4.36
N LEU A 20 -18.93 20.64 4.98
CA LEU A 20 -18.37 21.52 6.02
C LEU A 20 -18.22 20.85 7.38
N GLN A 21 -18.79 19.66 7.60
CA GLN A 21 -18.52 18.83 8.79
C GLN A 21 -17.16 18.12 8.71
N ILE A 22 -16.59 17.94 7.51
CA ILE A 22 -15.24 17.36 7.35
C ILE A 22 -14.23 18.33 7.98
N PRO A 23 -13.36 17.88 8.89
CA PRO A 23 -12.36 18.74 9.51
C PRO A 23 -11.40 19.37 8.50
N ASN A 24 -10.75 20.46 8.90
CA ASN A 24 -9.71 21.12 8.10
C ASN A 24 -10.21 21.59 6.71
N LYS A 25 -11.16 22.52 6.65
CA LYS A 25 -11.78 23.03 5.39
C LYS A 25 -10.78 23.44 4.29
N GLY A 26 -9.56 23.82 4.67
CA GLY A 26 -8.45 24.14 3.76
C GLY A 26 -7.48 22.98 3.45
N SER A 27 -7.84 21.71 3.69
CA SER A 27 -7.00 20.54 3.38
C SER A 27 -6.97 20.16 1.90
N GLY A 28 -7.94 20.64 1.12
CA GLY A 28 -8.19 20.19 -0.25
C GLY A 28 -9.51 19.42 -0.40
N ALA A 29 -9.96 18.74 0.66
CA ALA A 29 -11.19 17.91 0.61
C ALA A 29 -12.43 18.72 0.22
N ALA A 30 -12.73 19.81 0.94
CA ALA A 30 -13.91 20.62 0.64
C ALA A 30 -13.86 21.25 -0.76
N ARG A 31 -12.67 21.62 -1.24
CA ARG A 31 -12.47 22.14 -2.60
C ARG A 31 -12.76 21.06 -3.64
N PHE A 32 -12.23 19.86 -3.46
CA PHE A 32 -12.45 18.72 -4.35
C PHE A 32 -13.94 18.36 -4.41
N LEU A 33 -14.56 18.14 -3.24
CA LEU A 33 -15.96 17.72 -3.13
C LEU A 33 -16.94 18.76 -3.68
N LEU A 34 -16.72 20.06 -3.42
CA LEU A 34 -17.56 21.12 -4.00
C LEU A 34 -17.40 21.18 -5.52
N ARG A 35 -16.17 21.03 -6.05
CA ARG A 35 -15.92 20.98 -7.49
C ARG A 35 -16.65 19.80 -8.14
N THR A 36 -16.54 18.60 -7.58
CA THR A 36 -17.23 17.41 -8.09
C THR A 36 -18.74 17.60 -8.05
N ALA A 37 -19.29 18.11 -6.95
CA ALA A 37 -20.73 18.40 -6.84
C ALA A 37 -21.24 19.42 -7.87
N MET A 38 -20.50 20.51 -8.10
CA MET A 38 -20.87 21.50 -9.11
C MET A 38 -20.87 20.91 -10.53
N ASN A 39 -19.90 20.04 -10.84
CA ASN A 39 -19.86 19.34 -12.12
C ASN A 39 -21.02 18.34 -12.24
N GLU A 40 -21.39 17.66 -11.17
CA GLU A 40 -22.47 16.66 -11.14
C GLU A 40 -23.83 17.34 -11.35
N MET A 41 -24.11 18.43 -10.62
CA MET A 41 -25.32 19.24 -10.81
C MET A 41 -25.41 19.87 -12.20
N ALA A 42 -24.28 20.13 -12.86
CA ALA A 42 -24.22 20.62 -14.22
C ALA A 42 -24.25 19.52 -15.30
N GLY A 43 -24.34 18.24 -14.92
CA GLY A 43 -24.33 17.10 -15.84
C GLY A 43 -22.98 16.87 -16.55
N LYS A 44 -21.87 17.34 -15.98
CA LYS A 44 -20.51 17.24 -16.54
C LYS A 44 -19.70 16.06 -16.00
N THR A 45 -20.17 15.41 -14.95
CA THR A 45 -19.56 14.21 -14.35
C THR A 45 -20.66 13.25 -13.92
N SER A 46 -20.31 11.97 -13.77
CA SER A 46 -21.21 10.93 -13.25
C SER A 46 -21.56 11.16 -11.76
N GLU A 47 -22.63 10.51 -11.31
CA GLU A 47 -23.05 10.51 -9.90
C GLU A 47 -21.94 9.90 -9.03
N SER A 48 -21.24 10.74 -8.27
CA SER A 48 -20.02 10.36 -7.54
C SER A 48 -19.85 11.11 -6.22
N THR A 49 -20.43 12.30 -6.09
CA THR A 49 -20.26 13.20 -4.94
C THR A 49 -20.60 12.52 -3.62
N ALA A 50 -21.72 11.79 -3.56
CA ALA A 50 -22.19 11.17 -2.32
C ALA A 50 -21.24 10.09 -1.81
N ASP A 51 -20.73 9.22 -2.68
CA ASP A 51 -19.79 8.16 -2.31
C ASP A 51 -18.38 8.70 -2.01
N LEU A 52 -17.94 9.75 -2.70
CA LEU A 52 -16.70 10.46 -2.34
C LEU A 52 -16.80 11.13 -0.97
N ILE A 53 -17.96 11.66 -0.58
CA ILE A 53 -18.20 12.14 0.79
C ILE A 53 -18.13 10.98 1.79
N ARG A 54 -18.74 9.83 1.49
CA ARG A 54 -18.68 8.64 2.38
C ARG A 54 -17.25 8.16 2.56
N PHE A 55 -16.45 8.10 1.48
CA PHE A 55 -15.02 7.82 1.55
C PHE A 55 -14.27 8.85 2.42
N ALA A 56 -14.49 10.14 2.20
CA ALA A 56 -13.83 11.20 2.97
C ALA A 56 -14.14 11.15 4.47
N LEU A 57 -15.36 10.75 4.86
CA LEU A 57 -15.79 10.68 6.26
C LEU A 57 -15.22 9.47 7.02
N GLN A 58 -14.79 8.43 6.31
CA GLN A 58 -14.19 7.23 6.93
C GLN A 58 -12.68 7.14 6.80
N ASP A 59 -12.07 7.91 5.90
CA ASP A 59 -10.63 7.91 5.70
C ASP A 59 -9.92 8.50 6.93
N THR A 60 -8.93 7.78 7.45
CA THR A 60 -8.23 8.10 8.70
C THR A 60 -7.41 9.39 8.64
N VAL A 61 -7.16 9.92 7.43
CA VAL A 61 -6.44 11.17 7.20
C VAL A 61 -7.46 12.28 6.93
N ILE A 62 -8.34 12.11 5.95
CA ILE A 62 -9.27 13.16 5.50
C ILE A 62 -10.23 13.59 6.61
N SER A 63 -10.76 12.61 7.36
CA SER A 63 -11.73 12.86 8.44
C SER A 63 -11.09 13.32 9.76
N ALA A 64 -9.77 13.28 9.89
CA ALA A 64 -9.08 13.56 11.14
C ALA A 64 -8.80 15.07 11.31
N PRO A 65 -9.16 15.69 12.45
CA PRO A 65 -8.74 17.05 12.76
C PRO A 65 -7.21 17.13 12.88
N PHE A 66 -6.55 17.90 12.01
CA PHE A 66 -5.09 17.94 11.92
C PHE A 66 -4.45 18.38 13.25
N ARG A 67 -3.40 17.66 13.70
CA ARG A 67 -2.62 17.95 14.91
C ARG A 67 -1.10 17.92 14.67
N GLY A 68 -0.68 17.65 13.44
CA GLY A 68 0.73 17.53 13.07
C GLY A 68 1.45 18.86 12.90
N TYR A 69 2.59 18.80 12.22
CA TYR A 69 3.55 19.88 12.13
C TYR A 69 3.24 20.89 11.01
N ALA A 70 3.28 22.18 11.31
CA ALA A 70 3.04 23.26 10.36
C ALA A 70 4.22 24.24 10.21
N GLY A 71 5.35 23.96 10.87
CA GLY A 71 6.56 24.78 10.79
C GLY A 71 7.38 24.56 9.52
N ALA A 72 8.54 25.23 9.46
CA ALA A 72 9.45 25.14 8.32
C ALA A 72 10.32 23.88 8.37
N ILE A 73 10.71 23.38 7.20
CA ILE A 73 11.67 22.28 7.09
C ILE A 73 13.08 22.88 6.95
N PRO A 74 14.06 22.49 7.79
CA PRO A 74 15.43 22.96 7.66
C PRO A 74 16.03 22.62 6.30
N GLU A 75 16.79 23.54 5.71
CA GLU A 75 17.47 23.34 4.42
C GLU A 75 18.49 22.19 4.45
N ALA A 76 18.97 21.84 5.64
CA ALA A 76 19.88 20.71 5.83
C ALA A 76 19.21 19.34 5.67
N ILE A 77 17.88 19.26 5.54
CA ILE A 77 17.19 18.01 5.20
C ILE A 77 17.23 17.80 3.68
N ASP A 78 17.79 16.66 3.26
CA ASP A 78 18.04 16.28 1.87
C ASP A 78 17.02 15.26 1.31
N PHE A 79 15.95 14.99 2.05
CA PHE A 79 14.85 14.11 1.64
C PHE A 79 13.48 14.78 1.80
N PRO A 80 12.46 14.39 1.01
CA PRO A 80 11.09 14.88 1.19
C PRO A 80 10.53 14.47 2.55
N VAL A 81 10.29 15.43 3.43
CA VAL A 81 9.76 15.18 4.79
C VAL A 81 8.27 14.89 4.74
N LYS A 82 7.86 13.76 5.30
CA LYS A 82 6.46 13.36 5.47
C LYS A 82 5.96 13.71 6.87
N TYR A 83 6.75 13.36 7.89
CA TYR A 83 6.38 13.51 9.29
C TYR A 83 7.45 14.26 10.09
N VAL A 84 7.02 15.02 11.10
CA VAL A 84 7.90 15.72 12.02
C VAL A 84 7.38 15.57 13.45
N ILE A 85 8.28 15.19 14.35
CA ILE A 85 8.07 15.29 15.79
C ILE A 85 8.83 16.53 16.22
N GLU A 86 8.10 17.61 16.52
CA GLU A 86 8.67 18.94 16.77
C GLU A 86 9.54 18.98 18.04
N ASP A 87 9.15 18.24 19.07
CA ASP A 87 9.89 18.16 20.33
C ASP A 87 10.12 16.69 20.68
N ILE A 88 11.38 16.22 20.59
CA ILE A 88 11.73 14.83 20.92
C ILE A 88 11.51 14.48 22.40
N SER A 89 11.31 15.44 23.30
CA SER A 89 10.96 15.15 24.70
C SER A 89 9.62 14.42 24.85
N VAL A 90 8.77 14.42 23.82
CA VAL A 90 7.52 13.62 23.83
C VAL A 90 7.78 12.13 23.98
N PHE A 91 8.94 11.64 23.54
CA PHE A 91 9.34 10.24 23.69
C PHE A 91 9.61 9.87 25.16
N ASP A 92 9.91 10.84 26.02
CA ASP A 92 10.10 10.59 27.46
C ASP A 92 8.79 10.57 28.25
N LYS A 93 7.66 10.88 27.58
CA LYS A 93 6.33 10.93 28.20
C LYS A 93 5.52 9.64 28.00
N ILE A 94 6.01 8.73 27.16
CA ILE A 94 5.37 7.43 26.94
C ILE A 94 5.66 6.50 28.12
N GLN A 95 4.83 5.47 28.27
CA GLN A 95 4.88 4.59 29.44
C GLN A 95 6.10 3.66 29.43
N THR A 96 6.51 3.20 28.24
CA THR A 96 7.58 2.22 28.13
C THR A 96 8.96 2.87 28.22
N ASN A 97 9.78 2.41 29.16
CA ASN A 97 11.20 2.76 29.28
C ASN A 97 12.05 1.88 28.37
N TYR A 98 12.10 2.19 27.07
CA TYR A 98 12.89 1.38 26.13
C TYR A 98 14.39 1.42 26.42
N TRP A 99 14.88 2.48 27.07
CA TRP A 99 16.27 2.60 27.53
C TRP A 99 16.65 1.57 28.61
N GLU A 100 15.69 0.94 29.27
CA GLU A 100 15.91 -0.16 30.22
C GLU A 100 16.01 -1.54 29.53
N LEU A 101 15.83 -1.63 28.20
CA LEU A 101 15.92 -2.93 27.50
C LEU A 101 17.37 -3.42 27.39
N PRO A 102 17.62 -4.75 27.52
CA PRO A 102 18.97 -5.32 27.47
C PRO A 102 19.78 -4.97 26.23
N ALA A 103 19.12 -4.75 25.09
CA ALA A 103 19.76 -4.38 23.84
C ALA A 103 20.52 -3.03 23.90
N TYR A 104 20.20 -2.16 24.86
CA TYR A 104 20.71 -0.79 24.97
C TYR A 104 21.56 -0.52 26.21
N GLU A 105 21.78 -1.53 27.08
CA GLU A 105 22.58 -1.37 28.30
C GLU A 105 24.00 -0.83 28.01
N SER A 106 24.60 -1.26 26.90
CA SER A 106 25.93 -0.82 26.47
C SER A 106 25.99 0.63 25.96
N TRP A 107 24.84 1.28 25.76
CA TRP A 107 24.76 2.66 25.31
C TRP A 107 24.67 3.65 26.48
N ASN A 108 24.40 3.17 27.70
CA ASN A 108 24.38 3.95 28.93
C ASN A 108 23.46 5.20 28.90
N GLU A 109 22.34 5.10 28.16
CA GLU A 109 21.35 6.18 28.06
C GLU A 109 20.27 6.08 29.15
N GLY A 110 19.73 7.23 29.58
CA GLY A 110 18.78 7.32 30.69
C GLY A 110 17.36 7.74 30.32
N SER A 111 17.04 7.83 29.02
CA SER A 111 15.71 8.21 28.54
C SER A 111 15.45 7.71 27.12
N ASN A 112 14.19 7.72 26.68
CA ASN A 112 13.82 7.30 25.32
C ASN A 112 14.34 8.29 24.27
N SER A 113 14.25 9.60 24.55
CA SER A 113 14.79 10.64 23.67
C SER A 113 16.31 10.54 23.51
N ALA A 114 17.03 10.11 24.56
CA ALA A 114 18.47 9.88 24.53
C ALA A 114 18.88 8.67 23.68
N LEU A 115 18.02 7.64 23.55
CA LEU A 115 18.26 6.52 22.65
C LEU A 115 18.21 6.90 21.16
N LEU A 116 17.38 7.88 20.79
CA LEU A 116 17.04 8.16 19.39
C LEU A 116 18.27 8.41 18.49
N PRO A 117 19.28 9.22 18.87
CA PRO A 117 20.45 9.43 18.02
C PRO A 117 21.24 8.12 17.76
N GLY A 118 21.30 7.23 18.74
CA GLY A 118 21.91 5.91 18.60
C GLY A 118 21.13 5.01 17.65
N LEU A 119 19.81 4.92 17.86
CA LEU A 119 18.91 4.11 17.03
C LEU A 119 19.00 4.50 15.55
N LEU A 120 18.99 5.81 15.25
CA LEU A 120 19.08 6.30 13.87
C LEU A 120 20.44 5.96 13.26
N ARG A 121 21.54 6.30 13.94
CA ARG A 121 22.90 6.09 13.44
C ARG A 121 23.18 4.62 13.12
N GLU A 122 22.77 3.71 14.00
CA GLU A 122 22.98 2.27 13.82
C GLU A 122 22.03 1.68 12.76
N SER A 123 20.80 2.17 12.66
CA SER A 123 19.87 1.75 11.60
C SER A 123 20.41 2.16 10.23
N GLN A 124 20.90 3.40 10.11
CA GLN A 124 21.42 3.97 8.88
C GLN A 124 22.68 3.25 8.39
N SER A 125 23.58 2.86 9.31
CA SER A 125 24.76 2.07 8.97
C SER A 125 24.42 0.67 8.45
N LYS A 126 23.25 0.13 8.85
CA LYS A 126 22.70 -1.16 8.39
C LYS A 126 21.76 -1.05 7.18
N GLY A 127 21.41 0.17 6.75
CA GLY A 127 20.57 0.44 5.59
C GLY A 127 19.08 0.65 5.87
N MET A 128 18.67 0.77 7.14
CA MET A 128 17.29 1.07 7.58
C MET A 128 17.18 2.51 8.08
N LEU A 129 15.95 3.08 8.09
CA LEU A 129 15.68 4.44 8.60
C LEU A 129 16.62 5.53 8.02
N SER A 130 17.03 5.36 6.76
CA SER A 130 17.96 6.25 6.07
C SER A 130 17.42 7.68 5.86
N LYS A 131 16.09 7.84 5.85
CA LYS A 131 15.39 9.11 5.71
C LYS A 131 14.85 9.61 7.06
N CYS A 132 15.61 9.45 8.13
CA CYS A 132 15.30 9.98 9.45
C CYS A 132 16.45 10.86 9.94
N ARG A 133 16.17 12.08 10.41
CA ARG A 133 17.22 13.00 10.91
C ARG A 133 16.70 13.83 12.08
N ILE A 134 17.55 14.04 13.08
CA ILE A 134 17.26 14.94 14.21
C ILE A 134 18.05 16.24 14.00
N ILE A 135 17.37 17.38 14.08
CA ILE A 135 17.97 18.71 14.03
C ILE A 135 17.30 19.55 15.12
N GLU A 136 18.10 20.18 15.98
CA GLU A 136 17.63 21.15 16.99
C GLU A 136 16.39 20.69 17.78
N ASN A 137 16.43 19.46 18.32
CA ASN A 137 15.35 18.85 19.12
C ASN A 137 14.09 18.41 18.35
N SER A 138 14.10 18.47 17.01
CA SER A 138 13.02 17.94 16.16
C SER A 138 13.49 16.73 15.34
N LEU A 139 12.64 15.72 15.23
CA LEU A 139 12.86 14.53 14.40
C LEU A 139 12.07 14.64 13.09
N TYR A 140 12.77 14.52 11.96
CA TYR A 140 12.23 14.58 10.60
C TYR A 140 12.27 13.19 9.95
N ILE A 141 11.16 12.78 9.34
CA ILE A 141 10.96 11.43 8.82
C ILE A 141 10.46 11.51 7.37
N GLY A 142 11.15 10.80 6.46
CA GLY A 142 10.83 10.71 5.03
C GLY A 142 10.28 9.35 4.57
N HIS A 143 10.33 8.31 5.40
CA HIS A 143 9.66 7.03 5.12
C HIS A 143 8.16 7.16 5.40
N SER A 144 7.29 6.56 4.58
CA SER A 144 5.83 6.56 4.86
C SER A 144 5.50 5.67 6.06
N TYR A 145 4.33 5.89 6.66
CA TYR A 145 3.80 5.02 7.71
C TYR A 145 3.72 3.57 7.21
N GLU A 146 3.18 3.37 6.01
CA GLU A 146 3.01 2.05 5.42
C GLU A 146 4.35 1.40 5.06
N GLU A 147 5.31 2.16 4.53
CA GLU A 147 6.68 1.67 4.29
C GLU A 147 7.31 1.11 5.57
N MET A 148 7.22 1.85 6.69
CA MET A 148 7.73 1.38 7.97
C MET A 148 6.95 0.17 8.48
N PHE A 149 5.62 0.20 8.46
CA PHE A 149 4.80 -0.90 8.97
C PHE A 149 5.11 -2.24 8.28
N TYR A 150 5.27 -2.22 6.95
CA TYR A 150 5.53 -3.44 6.18
C TYR A 150 6.99 -3.90 6.17
N SER A 151 7.94 -3.05 6.56
CA SER A 151 9.37 -3.41 6.65
C SER A 151 9.87 -3.58 8.09
N ILE A 152 9.10 -3.15 9.11
CA ILE A 152 9.53 -3.11 10.50
C ILE A 152 8.54 -3.89 11.37
N SER A 153 8.92 -5.12 11.72
CA SER A 153 8.18 -5.97 12.67
C SER A 153 9.14 -6.94 13.37
N PRO A 154 8.67 -7.73 14.37
CA PRO A 154 9.49 -8.78 14.97
C PRO A 154 10.02 -9.82 13.96
N TYR A 155 9.39 -9.96 12.78
CA TYR A 155 9.82 -10.90 11.75
C TYR A 155 11.11 -10.47 11.04
N SER A 156 11.35 -9.17 10.92
CA SER A 156 12.54 -8.58 10.31
C SER A 156 13.53 -8.04 11.34
N ASN A 157 13.06 -7.71 12.55
CA ASN A 157 13.80 -6.99 13.57
C ASN A 157 13.76 -7.74 14.90
N GLN A 158 14.85 -8.42 15.21
CA GLN A 158 15.05 -9.20 16.42
C GLN A 158 16.52 -9.11 16.84
N VAL A 159 16.79 -9.30 18.13
CA VAL A 159 18.18 -9.25 18.65
C VAL A 159 19.04 -10.30 17.95
N GLY A 160 20.14 -9.88 17.35
CA GLY A 160 21.04 -10.72 16.55
C GLY A 160 20.53 -11.04 15.13
N GLY A 161 19.39 -10.48 14.72
CA GLY A 161 18.85 -10.58 13.38
C GLY A 161 19.55 -9.65 12.36
N PRO A 162 19.18 -9.73 11.07
CA PRO A 162 19.82 -8.96 10.01
C PRO A 162 19.69 -7.44 10.21
N TYR A 163 18.55 -6.99 10.74
CA TYR A 163 18.24 -5.57 10.96
C TYR A 163 18.24 -5.15 12.43
N GLU A 164 18.58 -6.06 13.34
CA GLU A 164 18.55 -5.86 14.80
C GLU A 164 17.21 -5.34 15.34
N LEU A 165 17.14 -4.99 16.62
CA LEU A 165 15.91 -4.49 17.25
C LEU A 165 15.67 -2.98 17.03
N TYR A 166 16.67 -2.24 16.55
CA TYR A 166 16.69 -0.77 16.57
C TYR A 166 15.56 -0.12 15.77
N PRO A 167 15.29 -0.53 14.52
CA PRO A 167 14.20 0.06 13.74
C PRO A 167 12.84 -0.23 14.37
N PHE A 168 12.68 -1.43 14.94
CA PHE A 168 11.46 -1.82 15.63
C PHE A 168 11.23 -0.99 16.89
N THR A 169 12.23 -0.84 17.76
CA THR A 169 12.13 0.03 18.93
C THR A 169 11.76 1.47 18.56
N PHE A 170 12.41 2.05 17.54
CA PHE A 170 12.08 3.38 17.04
C PHE A 170 10.61 3.49 16.61
N PHE A 171 10.11 2.53 15.83
CA PHE A 171 8.75 2.54 15.33
C PHE A 171 7.70 2.21 16.41
N SER A 172 8.04 1.38 17.41
CA SER A 172 7.18 1.12 18.57
C SER A 172 7.01 2.37 19.42
N MET A 173 8.09 3.10 19.69
CA MET A 173 8.03 4.40 20.38
C MET A 173 7.15 5.40 19.62
N LEU A 174 7.25 5.48 18.29
CA LEU A 174 6.40 6.36 17.48
C LEU A 174 4.92 6.04 17.62
N GLN A 175 4.56 4.75 17.61
CA GLN A 175 3.18 4.32 17.81
C GLN A 175 2.67 4.54 19.24
N GLU A 176 3.54 4.49 20.26
CA GLU A 176 3.17 4.90 21.62
C GLU A 176 2.96 6.41 21.74
N VAL A 177 3.83 7.22 21.11
CA VAL A 177 3.67 8.69 21.06
C VAL A 177 2.39 9.07 20.31
N GLN A 178 2.02 8.31 19.28
CA GLN A 178 0.77 8.51 18.53
C GLN A 178 -0.46 8.42 19.43
N GLY A 179 -0.46 7.50 20.38
CA GLY A 179 -1.58 7.28 21.31
C GLY A 179 -2.87 6.93 20.59
N ASP A 180 -3.93 7.70 20.86
CA ASP A 180 -5.27 7.52 20.30
C ASP A 180 -5.51 8.26 18.97
N LEU A 181 -4.52 9.01 18.48
CA LEU A 181 -4.61 9.76 17.22
C LEU A 181 -4.34 8.86 16.01
N GLY A 182 -4.72 9.32 14.81
CA GLY A 182 -4.18 8.75 13.57
C GLY A 182 -2.71 9.13 13.37
N PHE A 183 -1.91 8.27 12.73
CA PHE A 183 -0.47 8.51 12.54
C PHE A 183 -0.19 9.82 11.79
N GLU A 184 -0.83 10.02 10.63
CA GLU A 184 -0.74 11.26 9.85
C GLU A 184 -1.35 12.45 10.61
N GLN A 185 -2.40 12.21 11.40
CA GLN A 185 -3.03 13.26 12.19
C GLN A 185 -2.05 13.84 13.20
N ALA A 186 -1.26 12.98 13.85
CA ALA A 186 -0.31 13.32 14.90
C ALA A 186 1.01 13.91 14.35
N PHE A 187 1.54 13.35 13.26
CA PHE A 187 2.92 13.61 12.87
C PHE A 187 3.10 14.23 11.49
N ALA A 188 2.11 14.19 10.59
CA ALA A 188 2.33 14.65 9.22
C ALA A 188 2.67 16.14 9.19
N THR A 189 3.55 16.53 8.27
CA THR A 189 3.64 17.94 7.88
C THR A 189 2.33 18.36 7.24
N ARG A 190 1.93 19.62 7.43
CA ARG A 190 0.69 20.13 6.83
C ARG A 190 0.67 20.00 5.31
N ASN A 191 1.84 20.13 4.67
CA ASN A 191 2.00 19.96 3.22
C ASN A 191 1.77 18.52 2.77
N PHE A 192 2.40 17.55 3.45
CA PHE A 192 2.19 16.14 3.16
C PHE A 192 0.73 15.73 3.40
N PHE A 193 0.14 16.15 4.53
CA PHE A 193 -1.26 15.90 4.85
C PHE A 193 -2.22 16.42 3.76
N ASN A 194 -2.05 17.65 3.30
CA ASN A 194 -2.92 18.22 2.26
C ASN A 194 -2.78 17.49 0.92
N THR A 195 -1.55 17.10 0.56
CA THR A 195 -1.26 16.33 -0.65
C THR A 195 -1.96 14.98 -0.60
N LEU A 196 -1.83 14.28 0.53
CA LEU A 196 -2.47 12.99 0.76
C LEU A 196 -3.99 13.07 0.65
N VAL A 197 -4.60 14.12 1.21
CA VAL A 197 -6.04 14.37 1.11
C VAL A 197 -6.51 14.56 -0.34
N SER A 198 -5.79 15.36 -1.14
CA SER A 198 -6.19 15.59 -2.54
C SER A 198 -5.95 14.37 -3.43
N ASP A 199 -4.85 13.67 -3.21
CA ASP A 199 -4.46 12.52 -4.02
C ASP A 199 -5.41 11.35 -3.77
N ARG A 200 -5.72 11.06 -2.50
CA ARG A 200 -6.69 10.02 -2.14
C ARG A 200 -8.07 10.23 -2.76
N LEU A 201 -8.58 11.46 -2.75
CA LEU A 201 -9.86 11.77 -3.38
C LEU A 201 -9.82 11.61 -4.91
N SER A 202 -8.73 12.02 -5.55
CA SER A 202 -8.55 11.89 -7.00
C SER A 202 -8.44 10.42 -7.43
N LEU A 203 -7.65 9.64 -6.70
CA LEU A 203 -7.45 8.21 -6.94
C LEU A 203 -8.73 7.39 -6.65
N MET A 204 -9.51 7.79 -5.64
CA MET A 204 -10.81 7.19 -5.38
C MET A 204 -11.82 7.49 -6.50
N GLU A 205 -11.86 8.74 -6.99
CA GLU A 205 -12.70 9.12 -8.14
C GLU A 205 -12.33 8.30 -9.40
N ASN A 206 -11.03 8.10 -9.66
CA ASN A 206 -10.55 7.25 -10.75
C ASN A 206 -10.97 5.78 -10.57
N THR A 207 -10.88 5.25 -9.35
CA THR A 207 -11.33 3.89 -9.03
C THR A 207 -12.83 3.73 -9.27
N MET A 208 -13.64 4.70 -8.82
CA MET A 208 -15.09 4.67 -9.04
C MET A 208 -15.42 4.71 -10.53
N LEU A 209 -14.76 5.59 -11.29
CA LEU A 209 -14.92 5.69 -12.74
C LEU A 209 -14.56 4.38 -13.46
N LEU A 210 -13.52 3.68 -12.99
CA LEU A 210 -13.08 2.39 -13.57
C LEU A 210 -14.17 1.30 -13.47
N THR A 211 -15.10 1.41 -12.52
CA THR A 211 -16.21 0.46 -12.35
C THR A 211 -17.42 0.76 -13.20
N GLU A 212 -17.51 1.97 -13.76
CA GLU A 212 -18.71 2.41 -14.47
C GLU A 212 -18.93 1.57 -15.71
N SER A 213 -20.11 0.92 -15.77
CA SER A 213 -20.54 0.11 -16.90
C SER A 213 -19.54 -0.99 -17.30
N PHE A 214 -18.80 -1.55 -16.34
CA PHE A 214 -17.96 -2.72 -16.61
C PHE A 214 -18.81 -3.88 -17.11
N ASP A 215 -18.48 -4.39 -18.31
CA ASP A 215 -19.16 -5.52 -18.93
C ASP A 215 -18.53 -6.84 -18.47
N TYR A 216 -19.27 -7.60 -17.66
CA TYR A 216 -18.87 -8.92 -17.19
C TYR A 216 -19.06 -10.02 -18.24
N THR A 217 -19.86 -9.75 -19.29
CA THR A 217 -20.22 -10.74 -20.32
C THR A 217 -19.01 -11.46 -20.93
N PRO A 218 -17.91 -10.77 -21.31
CA PRO A 218 -16.75 -11.43 -21.90
C PRO A 218 -16.02 -12.35 -20.92
N TRP A 219 -16.02 -12.02 -19.63
CA TRP A 219 -15.37 -12.85 -18.60
C TRP A 219 -16.24 -14.06 -18.26
N ASP A 220 -17.54 -13.83 -18.03
CA ASP A 220 -18.48 -14.90 -17.70
C ASP A 220 -18.65 -15.92 -18.83
N ALA A 221 -18.56 -15.48 -20.10
CA ALA A 221 -18.60 -16.38 -21.26
C ALA A 221 -17.44 -17.39 -21.32
N ILE A 222 -16.33 -17.13 -20.62
CA ILE A 222 -15.17 -18.03 -20.57
C ILE A 222 -15.08 -18.73 -19.22
N TYR A 223 -15.27 -17.99 -18.12
CA TYR A 223 -14.94 -18.43 -16.76
C TYR A 223 -16.17 -18.55 -15.84
N GLY A 224 -17.34 -18.08 -16.26
CA GLY A 224 -18.55 -17.97 -15.44
C GLY A 224 -19.54 -19.13 -15.59
N ASP A 225 -19.23 -20.14 -16.42
CA ASP A 225 -20.05 -21.36 -16.48
C ASP A 225 -20.02 -22.09 -15.14
N ILE A 226 -21.17 -22.63 -14.72
CA ILE A 226 -21.30 -23.33 -13.43
C ILE A 226 -20.37 -24.54 -13.31
N ASN A 227 -19.95 -25.14 -14.42
CA ASN A 227 -19.02 -26.28 -14.43
C ASN A 227 -17.61 -25.87 -14.88
N TYR A 228 -17.27 -24.58 -14.92
CA TYR A 228 -15.92 -24.16 -15.32
C TYR A 228 -14.84 -24.74 -14.40
N ASP A 229 -15.13 -24.84 -13.10
CA ASP A 229 -14.24 -25.46 -12.11
C ASP A 229 -14.00 -26.96 -12.39
N GLU A 230 -15.06 -27.71 -12.72
CA GLU A 230 -14.97 -29.11 -13.12
C GLU A 230 -14.21 -29.27 -14.45
N GLN A 231 -14.47 -28.39 -15.43
CA GLN A 231 -13.76 -28.36 -16.71
C GLN A 231 -12.27 -28.05 -16.52
N PHE A 232 -11.94 -27.13 -15.62
CA PHE A 232 -10.57 -26.79 -15.29
C PHE A 232 -9.87 -27.96 -14.57
N ALA A 233 -10.54 -28.62 -13.64
CA ALA A 233 -10.03 -29.77 -12.90
C ALA A 233 -9.88 -31.04 -13.77
N ALA A 234 -10.71 -31.18 -14.81
CA ALA A 234 -10.64 -32.31 -15.76
C ALA A 234 -9.37 -32.29 -16.62
N MET A 235 -8.75 -31.12 -16.81
CA MET A 235 -7.45 -30.99 -17.46
C MET A 235 -6.30 -31.39 -16.53
N SER A 236 -5.31 -32.08 -17.07
CA SER A 236 -4.04 -32.30 -16.38
C SER A 236 -3.37 -30.97 -16.02
N ILE A 237 -2.41 -31.00 -15.09
CA ILE A 237 -1.69 -29.78 -14.66
C ILE A 237 -0.99 -29.12 -15.86
N ASN A 238 -0.36 -29.91 -16.72
CA ASN A 238 0.35 -29.37 -17.89
C ASN A 238 -0.63 -28.75 -18.90
N GLU A 239 -1.75 -29.40 -19.19
CA GLU A 239 -2.80 -28.84 -20.07
C GLU A 239 -3.37 -27.53 -19.52
N ARG A 240 -3.55 -27.43 -18.18
CA ARG A 240 -3.95 -26.18 -17.54
C ARG A 240 -2.91 -25.08 -17.74
N ILE A 241 -1.63 -25.37 -17.52
CA ILE A 241 -0.54 -24.41 -17.70
C ILE A 241 -0.46 -23.94 -19.16
N GLU A 242 -0.52 -24.89 -20.10
CA GLU A 242 -0.56 -24.59 -21.54
C GLU A 242 -1.74 -23.68 -21.89
N LYS A 243 -2.94 -23.97 -21.39
CA LYS A 243 -4.13 -23.14 -21.63
C LYS A 243 -3.98 -21.74 -21.01
N CYS A 244 -3.48 -21.65 -19.78
CA CYS A 244 -3.23 -20.37 -19.12
C CYS A 244 -2.22 -19.50 -19.89
N MET A 245 -1.12 -20.09 -20.36
CA MET A 245 -0.07 -19.34 -21.05
C MET A 245 -0.40 -19.06 -22.52
N ASN A 246 -0.98 -20.02 -23.23
CA ASN A 246 -1.16 -19.93 -24.69
C ASN A 246 -2.53 -19.39 -25.10
N THR A 247 -3.59 -19.66 -24.32
CA THR A 247 -4.94 -19.15 -24.59
C THR A 247 -5.24 -17.90 -23.77
N TYR A 248 -5.15 -17.99 -22.44
CA TYR A 248 -5.58 -16.90 -21.56
C TYR A 248 -4.52 -15.80 -21.41
N ARG A 249 -3.27 -16.08 -21.78
CA ARG A 249 -2.11 -15.19 -21.62
C ARG A 249 -1.77 -14.83 -20.17
N GLY A 250 -2.41 -15.47 -19.20
CA GLY A 250 -2.08 -15.37 -17.80
C GLY A 250 -3.00 -16.16 -16.88
N VAL A 251 -2.65 -16.17 -15.60
CA VAL A 251 -3.42 -16.77 -14.51
C VAL A 251 -3.05 -16.11 -13.19
N ALA A 252 -4.02 -15.99 -12.29
CA ALA A 252 -3.78 -15.48 -10.94
C ALA A 252 -3.91 -16.59 -9.89
N PHE A 253 -3.06 -16.54 -8.87
CA PHE A 253 -3.07 -17.44 -7.73
C PHE A 253 -3.42 -16.67 -6.47
N GLN A 254 -4.16 -17.31 -5.58
CA GLN A 254 -4.31 -16.85 -4.21
C GLN A 254 -2.94 -16.71 -3.54
N ASN A 255 -2.79 -15.65 -2.77
CA ASN A 255 -1.57 -15.33 -2.05
C ASN A 255 -1.31 -16.29 -0.88
N SER A 256 -0.81 -17.48 -1.20
CA SER A 256 -0.44 -18.51 -0.23
C SER A 256 0.90 -19.14 -0.59
N SER A 257 1.64 -19.57 0.43
CA SER A 257 2.89 -20.31 0.21
C SER A 257 2.67 -21.58 -0.62
N LYS A 258 1.53 -22.27 -0.44
CA LYS A 258 1.16 -23.44 -1.24
C LYS A 258 1.03 -23.13 -2.73
N SER A 259 0.39 -22.02 -3.08
CA SER A 259 0.23 -21.61 -4.48
C SER A 259 1.57 -21.19 -5.10
N ILE A 260 2.42 -20.52 -4.33
CA ILE A 260 3.79 -20.20 -4.76
C ILE A 260 4.61 -21.47 -4.96
N ASP A 261 4.61 -22.40 -4.00
CA ASP A 261 5.37 -23.65 -4.10
C ASP A 261 4.87 -24.52 -5.26
N PHE A 262 3.56 -24.59 -5.52
CA PHE A 262 3.00 -25.24 -6.70
C PHE A 262 3.52 -24.61 -7.99
N PHE A 263 3.46 -23.28 -8.10
CA PHE A 263 3.97 -22.57 -9.26
C PHE A 263 5.47 -22.85 -9.47
N LEU A 264 6.28 -22.80 -8.41
CA LEU A 264 7.72 -23.04 -8.48
C LEU A 264 8.04 -24.49 -8.87
N ASN A 265 7.31 -25.48 -8.35
CA ASN A 265 7.46 -26.89 -8.72
C ASN A 265 7.09 -27.16 -10.19
N ASN A 266 6.31 -26.29 -10.81
CA ASN A 266 5.88 -26.38 -12.20
C ASN A 266 6.48 -25.27 -13.10
N LEU A 267 7.47 -24.51 -12.60
CA LEU A 267 8.00 -23.31 -13.25
C LEU A 267 8.55 -23.60 -14.65
N THR A 268 9.26 -24.72 -14.83
CA THR A 268 9.79 -25.12 -16.14
C THR A 268 8.68 -25.19 -17.19
N THR A 269 7.53 -25.80 -16.86
CA THR A 269 6.38 -25.90 -17.78
C THR A 269 5.80 -24.52 -18.11
N PHE A 270 5.76 -23.58 -17.15
CA PHE A 270 5.33 -22.21 -17.42
C PHE A 270 6.31 -21.48 -18.36
N ILE A 271 7.62 -21.62 -18.13
CA ILE A 271 8.67 -20.99 -18.96
C ILE A 271 8.66 -21.56 -20.37
N ASP A 272 8.56 -22.89 -20.52
CA ASP A 272 8.50 -23.55 -21.84
C ASP A 272 7.26 -23.11 -22.64
N ASN A 273 6.19 -22.72 -21.95
CA ASN A 273 5.00 -22.12 -22.55
C ASN A 273 5.07 -20.59 -22.70
N GLY A 274 6.24 -19.99 -22.47
CA GLY A 274 6.54 -18.59 -22.79
C GLY A 274 6.20 -17.59 -21.70
N LEU A 275 6.16 -17.98 -20.42
CA LEU A 275 6.04 -17.04 -19.31
C LEU A 275 7.09 -15.91 -19.43
N THR A 276 6.65 -14.67 -19.24
CA THR A 276 7.51 -13.48 -19.37
C THR A 276 7.63 -12.64 -18.10
N GLU A 277 6.64 -12.68 -17.21
CA GLU A 277 6.58 -11.79 -16.04
C GLU A 277 5.80 -12.44 -14.88
N ILE A 278 6.31 -12.29 -13.67
CA ILE A 278 5.66 -12.64 -12.41
C ILE A 278 5.31 -11.31 -11.72
N ALA A 279 4.07 -11.16 -11.29
CA ALA A 279 3.59 -9.98 -10.58
C ALA A 279 3.02 -10.35 -9.21
N ILE A 280 3.29 -9.55 -8.18
CA ILE A 280 2.71 -9.74 -6.84
C ILE A 280 2.13 -8.44 -6.27
N SER A 281 1.00 -8.52 -5.57
CA SER A 281 0.38 -7.37 -4.90
C SER A 281 0.97 -7.04 -3.53
N ASP A 282 1.69 -7.99 -2.94
CA ASP A 282 2.20 -7.91 -1.56
C ASP A 282 3.42 -7.01 -1.39
N LEU A 283 4.03 -6.60 -2.51
CA LEU A 283 5.09 -5.59 -2.50
C LEU A 283 4.59 -4.28 -3.12
N PRO A 284 4.86 -3.13 -2.48
CA PRO A 284 4.48 -1.82 -3.00
C PRO A 284 5.46 -1.29 -4.04
N HIS A 285 5.01 -1.10 -5.28
CA HIS A 285 5.86 -0.66 -6.38
C HIS A 285 6.43 0.74 -6.17
N ASP A 286 5.67 1.61 -5.52
CA ASP A 286 6.04 2.99 -5.20
C ASP A 286 7.19 3.10 -4.21
N ILE A 287 7.51 2.01 -3.48
CA ILE A 287 8.64 1.93 -2.55
C ILE A 287 9.77 1.08 -3.13
N VAL A 288 9.49 -0.15 -3.57
CA VAL A 288 10.52 -1.17 -3.81
C VAL A 288 10.71 -1.56 -5.28
N GLN A 289 10.04 -0.94 -6.25
CA GLN A 289 10.24 -1.33 -7.66
C GLN A 289 11.69 -1.10 -8.15
N GLN A 290 12.37 -0.06 -7.63
CA GLN A 290 13.79 0.16 -7.88
C GLN A 290 14.65 -0.93 -7.22
N GLU A 291 14.38 -1.26 -5.96
CA GLU A 291 15.09 -2.30 -5.20
C GLU A 291 14.90 -3.71 -5.81
N ILE A 292 13.72 -4.01 -6.36
CA ILE A 292 13.46 -5.23 -7.13
C ILE A 292 14.39 -5.27 -8.35
N SER A 293 14.54 -4.16 -9.07
CA SER A 293 15.45 -4.09 -10.22
C SER A 293 16.90 -4.29 -9.81
N GLN A 294 17.34 -3.67 -8.70
CA GLN A 294 18.67 -3.86 -8.11
C GLN A 294 18.92 -5.33 -7.75
N PHE A 295 17.97 -6.01 -7.11
CA PHE A 295 18.06 -7.44 -6.80
C PHE A 295 18.23 -8.29 -8.07
N LEU A 296 17.38 -8.09 -9.07
CA LEU A 296 17.42 -8.86 -10.32
C LEU A 296 18.78 -8.67 -11.04
N GLN A 297 19.37 -7.48 -10.97
CA GLN A 297 20.70 -7.17 -11.52
C GLN A 297 21.88 -7.66 -10.65
N GLY A 298 21.62 -8.15 -9.44
CA GLY A 298 22.66 -8.68 -8.54
C GLY A 298 23.33 -7.64 -7.64
N SER A 299 22.72 -6.46 -7.50
CA SER A 299 23.12 -5.48 -6.49
C SER A 299 22.71 -5.95 -5.08
N ASN A 300 23.37 -5.39 -4.06
CA ASN A 300 23.03 -5.59 -2.64
C ASN A 300 22.22 -4.42 -2.05
N GLU A 301 21.84 -3.44 -2.87
CA GLU A 301 21.06 -2.26 -2.48
C GLU A 301 19.55 -2.53 -2.53
N TRP A 302 19.06 -3.43 -1.68
CA TRP A 302 17.63 -3.78 -1.63
C TRP A 302 17.18 -4.12 -0.20
N LYS A 303 17.62 -3.31 0.76
CA LYS A 303 17.43 -3.57 2.20
C LYS A 303 15.97 -3.41 2.65
N THR A 304 15.25 -2.45 2.07
CA THR A 304 13.82 -2.26 2.34
C THR A 304 13.02 -3.45 1.82
N LEU A 305 13.32 -3.86 0.58
CA LEU A 305 12.74 -5.04 -0.05
C LEU A 305 13.03 -6.30 0.76
N ASP A 306 14.27 -6.50 1.20
CA ASP A 306 14.67 -7.65 2.00
C ASP A 306 13.89 -7.73 3.33
N ALA A 307 13.74 -6.60 4.02
CA ALA A 307 12.97 -6.50 5.25
C ALA A 307 11.46 -6.74 5.01
N MET A 308 10.90 -6.22 3.92
CA MET A 308 9.52 -6.52 3.51
C MET A 308 9.31 -8.00 3.20
N LEU A 309 10.28 -8.66 2.54
CA LEU A 309 10.22 -10.10 2.29
C LEU A 309 10.26 -10.90 3.60
N PHE A 310 11.12 -10.53 4.56
CA PHE A 310 11.09 -11.13 5.89
C PHE A 310 9.72 -10.98 6.57
N ASN A 311 9.07 -9.83 6.44
CA ASN A 311 7.73 -9.64 6.99
C ASN A 311 6.68 -10.53 6.29
N LEU A 312 6.69 -10.60 4.96
CA LEU A 312 5.77 -11.45 4.18
C LEU A 312 5.96 -12.94 4.49
N ASP A 313 7.21 -13.36 4.62
CA ASP A 313 7.60 -14.74 4.93
C ASP A 313 7.62 -15.04 6.44
N LYS A 314 7.14 -14.10 7.28
CA LYS A 314 7.05 -14.24 8.75
C LYS A 314 8.37 -14.65 9.41
N GLY A 315 9.47 -14.12 8.91
CA GLY A 315 10.83 -14.36 9.40
C GLY A 315 11.51 -15.61 8.83
N ASP A 316 10.84 -16.37 7.95
CA ASP A 316 11.46 -17.55 7.33
C ASP A 316 12.51 -17.16 6.28
N ILE A 317 13.74 -17.62 6.51
CA ILE A 317 14.89 -17.43 5.60
C ILE A 317 14.65 -18.13 4.25
N ASN A 318 13.86 -19.23 4.25
CA ASN A 318 13.50 -19.99 3.05
C ASN A 318 12.09 -19.67 2.55
N GLY A 319 11.57 -18.50 2.91
CA GLY A 319 10.20 -18.10 2.64
C GLY A 319 9.79 -18.15 1.16
N ALA A 320 8.49 -18.33 0.94
CA ALA A 320 7.93 -18.55 -0.38
C ALA A 320 8.06 -17.30 -1.26
N PHE A 321 7.82 -16.10 -0.72
CA PHE A 321 7.95 -14.85 -1.49
C PHE A 321 9.40 -14.59 -1.89
N ARG A 322 10.34 -14.83 -0.98
CA ARG A 322 11.77 -14.77 -1.28
C ARG A 322 12.18 -15.76 -2.37
N LYS A 323 11.73 -17.02 -2.29
CA LYS A 323 11.98 -18.04 -3.32
C LYS A 323 11.38 -17.64 -4.68
N LEU A 324 10.21 -17.03 -4.70
CA LEU A 324 9.57 -16.54 -5.92
C LEU A 324 10.39 -15.43 -6.59
N LEU A 325 10.90 -14.48 -5.82
CA LEU A 325 11.79 -13.43 -6.35
C LEU A 325 13.13 -14.01 -6.82
N GLN A 326 13.70 -14.95 -6.07
CA GLN A 326 14.94 -15.64 -6.43
C GLN A 326 14.79 -16.44 -7.73
N SER A 327 13.69 -17.17 -7.90
CA SER A 327 13.45 -17.94 -9.13
C SER A 327 13.29 -17.05 -10.36
N ALA A 328 12.67 -15.86 -10.20
CA ALA A 328 12.59 -14.87 -11.27
C ALA A 328 13.98 -14.41 -11.72
N LYS A 329 14.89 -14.14 -10.77
CA LYS A 329 16.29 -13.81 -11.07
C LYS A 329 17.01 -14.95 -11.79
N ASP A 330 16.95 -16.15 -11.23
CA ASP A 330 17.70 -17.32 -11.72
C ASP A 330 17.26 -17.76 -13.13
N ASN A 331 16.01 -17.51 -13.49
CA ASN A 331 15.42 -17.87 -14.77
C ASN A 331 15.22 -16.66 -15.72
N ASN A 332 15.77 -15.49 -15.38
CA ASN A 332 15.64 -14.25 -16.16
C ASN A 332 14.19 -13.85 -16.50
N ILE A 333 13.25 -14.12 -15.59
CA ILE A 333 11.85 -13.72 -15.69
C ILE A 333 11.67 -12.34 -15.04
N LYS A 334 10.86 -11.47 -15.67
CA LYS A 334 10.57 -10.16 -15.07
C LYS A 334 9.80 -10.33 -13.77
N PHE A 335 10.13 -9.53 -12.76
CA PHE A 335 9.39 -9.51 -11.50
C PHE A 335 8.83 -8.11 -11.27
N ARG A 336 7.54 -8.02 -10.95
CA ARG A 336 6.82 -6.76 -10.76
C ARG A 336 6.08 -6.73 -9.42
N ALA A 337 6.28 -5.64 -8.70
CA ALA A 337 5.34 -5.23 -7.66
C ALA A 337 4.16 -4.51 -8.31
N ILE A 338 2.93 -4.88 -7.96
CA ILE A 338 1.70 -4.14 -8.34
C ILE A 338 0.96 -3.58 -7.11
N GLY A 339 1.41 -3.89 -5.90
CA GLY A 339 0.91 -3.26 -4.68
C GLY A 339 1.18 -1.75 -4.70
N HIS A 340 0.37 -0.97 -4.00
CA HIS A 340 0.59 0.47 -3.80
C HIS A 340 0.54 0.77 -2.30
N SER A 341 1.54 1.46 -1.74
CA SER A 341 1.68 1.51 -0.28
C SER A 341 0.65 2.38 0.42
N ASP A 342 0.13 3.45 -0.20
CA ASP A 342 -0.78 4.37 0.47
C ASP A 342 -2.09 3.67 0.92
N ASN A 343 -2.47 3.91 2.18
CA ASN A 343 -3.69 3.36 2.79
C ASN A 343 -3.72 1.81 2.85
N SER A 344 -2.56 1.16 2.75
CA SER A 344 -2.43 -0.31 2.77
C SER A 344 -2.44 -0.92 4.18
N VAL A 345 -2.12 -0.14 5.22
CA VAL A 345 -2.03 -0.68 6.58
C VAL A 345 -3.41 -1.02 7.15
N PRO A 346 -3.61 -2.21 7.76
CA PRO A 346 -4.87 -2.62 8.39
C PRO A 346 -5.24 -1.73 9.60
N PRO A 347 -6.49 -1.78 10.09
CA PRO A 347 -7.58 -2.69 9.70
C PRO A 347 -8.32 -2.27 8.43
N PHE A 348 -8.72 -3.27 7.62
CA PHE A 348 -9.61 -3.12 6.46
C PHE A 348 -11.08 -3.39 6.83
N ASN A 349 -11.55 -2.76 7.92
CA ASN A 349 -12.94 -2.90 8.40
C ASN A 349 -13.92 -1.94 7.70
N ASN A 350 -13.47 -1.19 6.70
CA ASN A 350 -14.27 -0.25 5.94
C ASN A 350 -14.23 -0.58 4.43
N PRO A 351 -15.37 -0.75 3.76
CA PRO A 351 -15.40 -1.09 2.34
C PRO A 351 -14.82 0.00 1.43
N TYR A 352 -14.86 1.28 1.81
CA TYR A 352 -14.30 2.37 1.01
C TYR A 352 -12.77 2.39 1.07
N LYS A 353 -12.16 2.09 2.23
CA LYS A 353 -10.70 1.88 2.34
C LYS A 353 -10.26 0.67 1.51
N SER A 354 -10.99 -0.44 1.59
CA SER A 354 -10.70 -1.64 0.79
C SER A 354 -10.86 -1.37 -0.71
N LEU A 355 -11.88 -0.62 -1.12
CA LEU A 355 -12.11 -0.22 -2.50
C LEU A 355 -10.98 0.67 -3.03
N TYR A 356 -10.60 1.69 -2.26
CA TYR A 356 -9.48 2.59 -2.59
C TYR A 356 -8.20 1.79 -2.86
N TYR A 357 -7.80 0.95 -1.89
CA TYR A 357 -6.60 0.15 -1.97
C TYR A 357 -6.62 -0.81 -3.16
N LYS A 358 -7.72 -1.54 -3.35
CA LYS A 358 -7.90 -2.45 -4.47
C LYS A 358 -7.88 -1.73 -5.83
N GLY A 359 -8.50 -0.56 -5.91
CA GLY A 359 -8.55 0.27 -7.11
C GLY A 359 -7.17 0.65 -7.62
N ASN A 360 -6.26 1.06 -6.73
CA ASN A 360 -4.90 1.43 -7.11
C ASN A 360 -4.09 0.24 -7.65
N ILE A 361 -4.24 -0.94 -7.03
CA ILE A 361 -3.56 -2.17 -7.49
C ILE A 361 -4.07 -2.58 -8.87
N ILE A 362 -5.38 -2.53 -9.09
CA ILE A 362 -5.98 -2.88 -10.38
C ILE A 362 -5.55 -1.89 -11.46
N ALA A 363 -5.51 -0.59 -11.16
CA ALA A 363 -5.06 0.43 -12.10
C ALA A 363 -3.62 0.17 -12.59
N GLU A 364 -2.69 -0.15 -11.67
CA GLU A 364 -1.31 -0.49 -12.04
C GLU A 364 -1.25 -1.80 -12.84
N ALA A 365 -2.03 -2.81 -12.47
CA ALA A 365 -2.06 -4.08 -13.19
C ALA A 365 -2.56 -3.94 -14.64
N ILE A 366 -3.62 -3.16 -14.88
CA ILE A 366 -4.13 -2.87 -16.23
C ILE A 366 -3.05 -2.19 -17.08
N GLU A 367 -2.36 -1.20 -16.51
CA GLU A 367 -1.33 -0.43 -17.22
C GLU A 367 -0.09 -1.29 -17.55
N LYS A 368 0.25 -2.29 -16.73
CA LYS A 368 1.52 -3.00 -16.83
C LYS A 368 1.47 -4.45 -17.31
N LEU A 369 0.35 -5.16 -17.18
CA LEU A 369 0.30 -6.61 -17.39
C LEU A 369 -0.43 -7.04 -18.67
N ASP A 370 -1.60 -6.47 -18.98
CA ASP A 370 -2.37 -6.81 -20.18
C ASP A 370 -1.84 -6.08 -21.41
N ARG A 371 -0.60 -6.39 -21.80
CA ARG A 371 0.08 -5.82 -22.98
C ARG A 371 0.41 -6.89 -24.00
N GLU A 372 0.42 -6.46 -25.27
CA GLU A 372 0.73 -7.35 -26.38
C GLU A 372 2.09 -8.05 -26.18
N GLY A 373 2.12 -9.35 -26.44
CA GLY A 373 3.31 -10.18 -26.28
C GLY A 373 3.60 -10.63 -24.84
N GLN A 374 2.89 -10.14 -23.82
CA GLN A 374 3.09 -10.61 -22.45
C GLN A 374 2.35 -11.92 -22.16
N LYS A 375 2.97 -12.75 -21.32
CA LYS A 375 2.36 -13.88 -20.63
C LYS A 375 2.78 -13.78 -19.17
N PHE A 376 1.84 -13.76 -18.24
CA PHE A 376 2.14 -13.41 -16.87
C PHE A 376 1.41 -14.28 -15.84
N VAL A 377 1.98 -14.34 -14.63
CA VAL A 377 1.35 -14.95 -13.45
C VAL A 377 1.25 -13.90 -12.36
N VAL A 378 0.09 -13.81 -11.70
CA VAL A 378 -0.15 -12.85 -10.60
C VAL A 378 -0.37 -13.60 -9.29
N PHE A 379 0.25 -13.15 -8.21
CA PHE A 379 -0.10 -13.58 -6.84
C PHE A 379 -0.74 -12.40 -6.11
N ALA A 380 -1.97 -12.61 -5.63
CA ALA A 380 -2.71 -11.58 -4.93
C ALA A 380 -3.66 -12.14 -3.86
N ASP A 381 -3.96 -11.33 -2.85
CA ASP A 381 -4.97 -11.68 -1.85
C ASP A 381 -6.33 -11.90 -2.53
N SER A 382 -7.14 -12.83 -2.00
CA SER A 382 -8.44 -13.18 -2.59
C SER A 382 -9.39 -11.99 -2.73
N SER A 383 -9.29 -10.99 -1.85
CA SER A 383 -10.08 -9.75 -1.95
C SER A 383 -9.74 -8.91 -3.18
N LEU A 384 -8.55 -9.07 -3.75
CA LEU A 384 -8.10 -8.38 -4.97
C LEU A 384 -8.44 -9.20 -6.23
N LEU A 385 -8.48 -10.52 -6.11
CA LEU A 385 -8.66 -11.43 -7.26
C LEU A 385 -10.03 -11.30 -7.91
N ASN A 386 -11.10 -11.49 -7.14
CA ASN A 386 -12.49 -11.50 -7.64
C ASN A 386 -13.28 -10.26 -7.26
N SER A 387 -14.52 -10.13 -7.73
CA SER A 387 -15.38 -8.99 -7.43
C SER A 387 -15.60 -8.74 -5.93
N THR A 388 -15.65 -7.47 -5.54
CA THR A 388 -15.96 -7.00 -4.17
C THR A 388 -17.03 -5.90 -4.20
N PRO A 389 -17.62 -5.51 -3.06
CA PRO A 389 -18.53 -4.37 -3.02
C PRO A 389 -17.88 -3.08 -3.56
N GLY A 390 -18.63 -2.31 -4.37
CA GLY A 390 -18.23 -1.01 -4.91
C GLY A 390 -19.28 0.08 -4.63
N THR A 391 -19.20 1.22 -5.33
CA THR A 391 -20.07 2.40 -5.14
C THR A 391 -21.30 2.33 -6.03
N GLY A 392 -22.39 1.74 -5.54
CA GLY A 392 -23.63 1.55 -6.28
C GLY A 392 -23.58 0.40 -7.31
N ARG A 393 -22.42 -0.25 -7.46
CA ARG A 393 -22.17 -1.40 -8.35
C ARG A 393 -20.98 -2.23 -7.83
N PRO A 394 -20.72 -3.44 -8.34
CA PRO A 394 -19.53 -4.21 -7.98
C PRO A 394 -18.23 -3.51 -8.38
N MET A 395 -17.16 -3.75 -7.63
CA MET A 395 -15.79 -3.53 -8.06
C MET A 395 -15.25 -4.84 -8.63
N PRO A 396 -15.08 -4.98 -9.96
CA PRO A 396 -14.46 -6.18 -10.53
C PRO A 396 -13.05 -6.38 -9.97
N GLY A 397 -12.62 -7.63 -9.86
CA GLY A 397 -11.28 -7.97 -9.40
C GLY A 397 -10.24 -7.92 -10.51
N LEU A 398 -8.98 -8.13 -10.12
CA LEU A 398 -7.84 -8.23 -11.04
C LEU A 398 -8.14 -9.19 -12.19
N VAL A 399 -8.74 -10.34 -11.88
CA VAL A 399 -8.92 -11.41 -12.88
C VAL A 399 -9.99 -11.06 -13.91
N GLN A 400 -11.00 -10.27 -13.53
CA GLN A 400 -12.00 -9.75 -14.46
C GLN A 400 -11.41 -8.69 -15.39
N TYR A 401 -10.69 -7.70 -14.86
CA TYR A 401 -10.07 -6.66 -15.69
C TYR A 401 -8.98 -7.21 -16.63
N LEU A 402 -8.20 -8.19 -16.17
CA LEU A 402 -7.12 -8.81 -16.93
C LEU A 402 -7.58 -9.99 -17.81
N LYS A 403 -8.88 -10.33 -17.80
CA LYS A 403 -9.48 -11.43 -18.58
C LYS A 403 -8.83 -12.81 -18.38
N ILE A 404 -8.43 -13.12 -17.14
CA ILE A 404 -7.77 -14.38 -16.75
C ILE A 404 -8.58 -15.10 -15.64
N PRO A 405 -8.31 -16.38 -15.34
CA PRO A 405 -8.92 -17.06 -14.20
C PRO A 405 -8.15 -16.80 -12.89
N ALA A 406 -8.89 -16.80 -11.77
CA ALA A 406 -8.33 -16.91 -10.42
C ALA A 406 -8.25 -18.39 -10.01
N THR A 407 -7.19 -18.79 -9.29
CA THR A 407 -6.99 -20.17 -8.85
C THR A 407 -6.57 -20.26 -7.39
N VAL A 408 -6.95 -21.37 -6.76
CA VAL A 408 -6.55 -21.76 -5.40
C VAL A 408 -5.94 -23.16 -5.50
N VAL A 409 -4.81 -23.37 -4.82
CA VAL A 409 -4.07 -24.64 -4.81
C VAL A 409 -4.08 -25.28 -3.43
#